data_AF-A0A2V9AZW6-F1
#
_entry.id   AF-A0A2V9AZW6-F1
#
_cell.length_a   1.000
_cell.length_b   1.000
_cell.length_c   1.000
_cell.angle_alpha   90.00
_cell.angle_beta   90.00
_cell.angle_gamma   90.00
#
_symmetry.space_group_name_H-M   'P 1'
#
loop_
_entity.id
_entity.type
_entity.pdbx_description
1 polymer ?
#
loop_
_entity_poly.entity_id
_entity_poly.type
_entity_poly.pdbx_seq_one_letter_code
_entity_poly.pdbx_strand_id
1 'polypeptide(L)'
;SLYLPDLLKIANLSREKFQKTFRGSPVKRTKWQGLVRNACIALGNAPITPGTAFHREVENTLKQLCQSDDSVISESARWALLRIQ
;
A
#
# COMPACT_ATOMS: atom_id res chain seq x y z
N SER A 1 8.52 2.89 14.13
CA SER A 1 9.23 2.57 12.88
C SER A 1 9.13 3.75 11.94
N LEU A 2 10.26 4.31 11.49
CA LEU A 2 10.32 5.56 10.70
C LEU A 2 9.71 5.45 9.29
N TYR A 3 9.54 4.23 8.76
CA TYR A 3 9.13 3.99 7.36
C TYR A 3 7.63 3.80 7.14
N LEU A 4 6.87 3.63 8.22
CA LEU A 4 5.44 3.31 8.18
C LEU A 4 4.58 4.41 7.51
N PRO A 5 4.78 5.71 7.82
CA PRO A 5 4.08 6.79 7.12
C PRO A 5 4.37 6.81 5.62
N ASP A 6 5.57 6.40 5.20
CA ASP A 6 5.93 6.37 3.79
C ASP A 6 5.29 5.18 3.04
N LEU A 7 5.08 4.04 3.72
CA LEU A 7 4.30 2.93 3.16
C LEU A 7 2.86 3.32 2.87
N LEU A 8 2.23 4.08 3.76
CA LEU A 8 0.88 4.62 3.53
C LEU A 8 0.83 5.56 2.32
N LYS A 9 1.84 6.43 2.16
CA LYS A 9 1.93 7.31 0.99
C LYS A 9 2.07 6.50 -0.31
N ILE A 10 2.83 5.42 -0.28
CA ILE A 10 3.00 4.53 -1.43
C ILE A 10 1.71 3.77 -1.73
N ALA A 11 1.02 3.25 -0.71
CA ALA A 11 -0.24 2.53 -0.87
C ALA A 11 -1.35 3.44 -1.46
N ASN A 12 -1.36 4.72 -1.11
CA ASN A 12 -2.30 5.72 -1.65
C ASN A 12 -1.82 6.39 -2.95
N LEU A 13 -0.70 5.97 -3.51
CA LEU A 13 -0.17 6.58 -4.74
C LEU A 13 -1.10 6.22 -5.91
N SER A 14 -1.57 7.21 -6.67
CA SER A 14 -2.33 6.94 -7.90
C SER A 14 -1.41 6.53 -9.06
N ARG A 15 -1.98 5.88 -10.08
CA ARG A 15 -1.25 5.49 -11.28
C ARG A 15 -0.67 6.71 -12.00
N GLU A 16 -1.43 7.79 -12.11
CA GLU A 16 -1.04 9.04 -12.77
C GLU A 16 0.09 9.69 -11.99
N LYS A 17 -0.02 9.73 -10.65
CA LYS A 17 1.01 10.30 -9.78
C LYS A 17 2.30 9.49 -9.86
N PHE A 18 2.22 8.16 -9.84
CA PHE A 18 3.39 7.29 -10.06
C PHE A 18 4.09 7.60 -11.38
N GLN A 19 3.34 7.68 -12.49
CA GLN A 19 3.91 7.96 -13.80
C GLN A 19 4.61 9.32 -13.87
N LYS A 20 4.06 10.34 -13.22
CA LYS A 20 4.66 11.68 -13.14
C LYS A 20 5.90 11.67 -12.24
N THR A 21 5.79 11.13 -11.03
CA THR A 21 6.85 11.15 -10.02
C THR A 21 8.08 10.32 -10.43
N PHE A 22 7.89 9.16 -11.05
CA PHE A 22 8.98 8.25 -11.40
C PHE A 22 9.33 8.29 -12.90
N ARG A 23 8.96 9.36 -13.61
CA ARG A 23 9.35 9.54 -15.01
C ARG A 23 10.87 9.60 -15.13
N GLY A 24 11.43 8.75 -16.00
CA GLY A 24 12.88 8.68 -16.23
C GLY A 24 13.67 8.01 -15.10
N SER A 25 13.01 7.56 -14.03
CA SER A 25 13.69 6.88 -12.92
C SER A 25 13.75 5.37 -13.12
N PRO A 26 14.75 4.68 -12.54
CA PRO A 26 14.80 3.22 -12.50
C PRO A 26 13.55 2.57 -11.87
N VAL A 27 12.91 3.26 -10.91
CA VAL A 27 11.71 2.80 -10.18
C VAL A 27 10.51 2.60 -11.11
N LYS A 28 10.48 3.23 -12.29
CA LYS A 28 9.40 3.02 -13.27
C LYS A 28 9.30 1.55 -13.72
N ARG A 29 10.40 0.78 -13.66
CA ARG A 29 10.43 -0.64 -14.02
C ARG A 29 9.56 -1.52 -13.12
N THR A 30 9.39 -1.16 -11.85
CA THR A 30 8.55 -1.87 -10.89
C THR A 30 7.06 -1.77 -11.22
N LYS A 31 6.68 -0.77 -12.02
CA LYS A 31 5.30 -0.37 -12.35
C LYS A 31 4.50 0.04 -11.10
N TRP A 32 3.43 0.80 -11.33
CA TRP A 32 2.56 1.30 -10.25
C TRP A 32 1.98 0.15 -9.41
N GLN A 33 1.44 -0.87 -10.09
CA GLN A 33 0.84 -2.05 -9.48
C GLN A 33 1.82 -2.79 -8.56
N GLY A 34 3.04 -3.05 -9.03
CA GLY A 34 4.06 -3.74 -8.22
C GLY A 34 4.46 -2.93 -6.99
N LEU A 35 4.52 -1.61 -7.11
CA LEU A 35 4.86 -0.74 -5.99
C LEU A 35 3.74 -0.72 -4.92
N VAL A 36 2.48 -0.56 -5.31
CA VAL A 36 1.33 -0.57 -4.39
C VAL A 36 1.19 -1.94 -3.72
N ARG A 37 1.27 -3.02 -4.50
CA ARG A 37 1.27 -4.40 -3.99
C ARG A 37 2.34 -4.60 -2.91
N ASN A 38 3.57 -4.15 -3.15
CA ASN A 38 4.66 -4.28 -2.19
C ASN A 38 4.41 -3.46 -0.92
N ALA A 39 3.78 -2.28 -1.04
CA ALA A 39 3.37 -1.51 0.14
C ALA A 39 2.32 -2.25 0.97
N CYS A 40 1.32 -2.89 0.35
CA CYS A 40 0.36 -3.74 1.07
C CYS A 40 1.08 -4.87 1.84
N ILE A 41 2.00 -5.58 1.19
CA ILE A 41 2.77 -6.65 1.84
C ILE A 41 3.59 -6.11 3.01
N ALA A 42 4.26 -4.98 2.84
CA ALA A 42 5.05 -4.36 3.91
C ALA A 42 4.18 -3.91 5.09
N LEU A 43 2.99 -3.35 4.83
CA LEU A 43 2.03 -2.98 5.87
C LEU A 43 1.51 -4.20 6.64
N GLY A 44 1.19 -5.30 5.95
CA GLY A 44 0.75 -6.55 6.59
C GLY A 44 1.86 -7.27 7.39
N ASN A 45 3.13 -7.00 7.09
CA ASN A 45 4.27 -7.51 7.84
C ASN A 45 4.69 -6.59 9.00
N ALA A 46 4.19 -5.36 9.04
CA ALA A 46 4.61 -4.40 10.04
C ALA A 46 3.97 -4.69 11.40
N PRO A 47 4.69 -4.44 12.52
CA PRO A 47 4.14 -4.57 13.87
C PRO A 47 3.23 -3.37 14.17
N ILE A 48 2.01 -3.40 13.64
CA ILE A 48 1.00 -2.36 13.82
C ILE A 48 0.15 -2.72 15.03
N THR A 49 0.16 -1.88 16.07
CA THR A 49 -0.68 -2.07 17.26
C THR A 49 -2.15 -1.77 16.94
N PRO A 50 -3.08 -2.73 17.10
CA PRO A 50 -4.50 -2.51 16.88
C PRO A 50 -5.08 -1.37 17.73
N GLY A 51 -6.09 -0.68 17.20
CA GLY A 51 -6.81 0.38 17.91
C GLY A 51 -6.09 1.74 17.97
N THR A 52 -4.85 1.82 17.48
CA THR A 52 -4.14 3.09 17.30
C THR A 52 -4.72 3.90 16.13
N ALA A 53 -4.48 5.22 16.11
CA ALA A 53 -4.89 6.06 14.97
C ALA A 53 -4.24 5.60 13.67
N PHE A 54 -2.97 5.22 13.73
CA PHE A 54 -2.23 4.68 12.59
C PHE A 54 -2.81 3.36 12.08
N HIS A 55 -3.18 2.44 12.99
CA HIS A 55 -3.86 1.20 12.62
C HIS A 55 -5.15 1.46 11.84
N ARG A 56 -6.00 2.38 12.31
CA ARG A 56 -7.24 2.76 11.60
C ARG A 56 -6.97 3.34 10.21
N GLU A 57 -5.92 4.15 10.07
CA GLU A 57 -5.54 4.73 8.78
C GLU A 57 -5.10 3.64 7.80
N VAL A 58 -4.25 2.71 8.23
CA VAL A 58 -3.83 1.56 7.44
C VAL A 58 -5.02 0.68 7.08
N GLU A 59 -5.89 0.39 8.03
CA GLU A 59 -7.10 -0.41 7.81
C GLU A 59 -8.00 0.22 6.74
N ASN A 60 -8.22 1.54 6.81
CA ASN A 60 -9.03 2.28 5.83
C ASN A 60 -8.40 2.25 4.43
N THR A 61 -7.09 2.51 4.31
CA THR A 61 -6.38 2.43 3.03
C THR A 61 -6.45 1.02 2.44
N LEU A 62 -6.23 -0.02 3.25
CA LEU A 62 -6.32 -1.40 2.77
C LEU A 62 -7.75 -1.77 2.33
N LYS A 63 -8.79 -1.35 3.06
CA LYS A 63 -10.19 -1.56 2.66
C LYS A 63 -10.51 -0.91 1.32
N GLN A 64 -10.00 0.30 1.06
CA GLN A 64 -10.16 0.95 -0.25
C GLN A 64 -9.43 0.15 -1.35
N LEU A 65 -8.20 -0.28 -1.11
CA LEU A 65 -7.44 -1.07 -2.10
C LEU A 65 -8.05 -2.45 -2.37
N CYS A 66 -8.78 -3.04 -1.41
CA CYS A 66 -9.56 -4.28 -1.63
C CYS A 66 -10.65 -4.12 -2.70
N GLN A 67 -11.06 -2.88 -3.01
CA GLN A 67 -12.06 -2.56 -4.02
C GLN A 67 -11.44 -2.20 -5.38
N SER A 68 -10.11 -2.28 -5.53
CA SER A 68 -9.44 -2.01 -6.79
C SER A 68 -9.83 -3.03 -7.87
N ASP A 69 -10.07 -2.56 -9.10
CA ASP A 69 -10.25 -3.41 -10.29
C ASP A 69 -8.98 -4.21 -10.66
N ASP A 70 -7.83 -3.84 -10.08
CA ASP A 70 -6.58 -4.56 -10.23
C ASP A 70 -6.54 -5.73 -9.22
N SER A 71 -6.64 -6.96 -9.73
CA SER A 71 -6.69 -8.17 -8.90
C SER A 71 -5.47 -8.32 -7.99
N VAL A 72 -4.26 -7.99 -8.48
CA VAL A 72 -3.03 -8.12 -7.71
C VAL A 72 -3.01 -7.15 -6.53
N ILE A 73 -3.50 -5.93 -6.72
CA ILE A 73 -3.62 -4.94 -5.64
C ILE A 73 -4.68 -5.39 -4.64
N SER A 74 -5.88 -5.76 -5.12
CA SER A 74 -6.99 -6.12 -4.23
C SER A 74 -6.71 -7.38 -3.42
N GLU A 75 -6.09 -8.41 -4.00
CA GLU A 75 -5.65 -9.62 -3.29
C GLU A 75 -4.60 -9.31 -2.22
N SER A 76 -3.60 -8.49 -2.55
CA SER A 76 -2.54 -8.13 -1.60
C SER A 76 -3.06 -7.27 -0.46
N ALA A 77 -4.04 -6.40 -0.74
CA ALA A 77 -4.70 -5.60 0.28
C ALA A 77 -5.54 -6.46 1.24
N ARG A 78 -6.28 -7.45 0.71
CA ARG A 78 -7.04 -8.41 1.53
C ARG A 78 -6.11 -9.22 2.43
N TRP A 79 -5.01 -9.74 1.87
CA TRP A 79 -4.00 -10.45 2.64
C TRP A 79 -3.43 -9.59 3.78
N ALA A 80 -3.09 -8.33 3.50
CA ALA A 80 -2.55 -7.42 4.51
C ALA A 80 -3.58 -7.09 5.60
N LEU A 81 -4.85 -6.88 5.22
CA LEU A 81 -5.94 -6.59 6.16
C LEU A 81 -6.13 -7.73 7.17
N LEU A 82 -6.08 -8.99 6.70
CA LEU A 82 -6.16 -10.17 7.57
C LEU A 82 -5.00 -10.29 8.57
N ARG A 83 -3.86 -9.64 8.30
CA ARG A 83 -2.65 -9.73 9.14
C ARG A 83 -2.60 -8.69 10.26
N ILE A 84 -3.30 -7.58 10.08
CA ILE A 84 -3.28 -6.44 11.00
C ILE A 84 -4.56 -6.34 11.83
N GLN A 85 -5.52 -7.24 11.60
CA GLN A 85 -6.71 -7.40 12.43
C GLN A 85 -6.35 -8.00 13.80
#